data_AF-A0A5K7TRW4-F1
#
_entry.id   AF-A0A5K7TRW4-F1
#
_cell.length_a   1.000
_cell.length_b   1.000
_cell.length_c   1.000
_cell.angle_alpha   90.00
_cell.angle_beta   90.00
_cell.angle_gamma   90.00
#
_symmetry.space_group_name_H-M   'P 1'
#
loop_
_entity.id
_entity.type
_entity.pdbx_description
1 polymer ?
#
loop_
_entity_poly.entity_id
_entity_poly.type
_entity_poly.pdbx_seq_one_letter_code
_entity_poly.pdbx_strand_id
1 'polypeptide(L)'
;MNPVKACTLVAFGIASVSPVLANQTIILPPNSSYTVREGSPVTRYELERRATLNVLPGGRTNRIFAAQGSRVNMQQGRIDSVGIHALTLSNSHAVIDGSTIVATVDPSKPDATAFGITLIGAEASTARISNSTVSGVGRGINVTSSAILDLSNTQVDGYAGGPGSGAVTGGAGVVVAGATAFVRNGSVVSGDNNGVVLFSSFTGSKEQGATLVLDQSAVVGRQGSAIKVIQPATNNETAYIEINNGSTLSAGNGVILEVAEGASANALVNNSHLTGNIVAEQGASLDLSFANQSSLTGSIENAHSLSIDGSSSWIMTGDSSIDSLNLAGAQ
;
A
#
# COMPACT_ATOMS: atom_id res chain seq x y z
N MET A 1 -39.57 -11.58 70.96
CA MET A 1 -39.68 -10.57 69.90
C MET A 1 -38.43 -9.70 69.99
N ASN A 2 -37.50 -9.86 69.03
CA ASN A 2 -36.26 -9.08 68.90
C ASN A 2 -36.19 -8.58 67.46
N PRO A 3 -35.84 -7.30 67.20
CA PRO A 3 -35.87 -6.75 65.85
C PRO A 3 -34.60 -7.11 65.07
N VAL A 4 -34.80 -7.45 63.80
CA VAL A 4 -33.77 -7.71 62.80
C VAL A 4 -33.10 -6.37 62.41
N LYS A 5 -31.77 -6.29 62.53
CA LYS A 5 -30.98 -5.16 62.01
C LYS A 5 -30.92 -5.26 60.48
N ALA A 6 -31.52 -4.28 59.80
CA ALA A 6 -31.42 -4.12 58.34
C ALA A 6 -30.02 -3.61 57.96
N CYS A 7 -29.36 -4.33 57.06
CA CYS A 7 -28.07 -3.96 56.47
C CYS A 7 -28.34 -3.07 55.25
N THR A 8 -27.95 -1.79 55.33
CA THR A 8 -28.10 -0.83 54.22
C THR A 8 -26.97 -1.02 53.21
N LEU A 9 -27.29 -1.62 52.07
CA LEU A 9 -26.39 -1.75 50.93
C LEU A 9 -26.28 -0.39 50.22
N VAL A 10 -25.14 0.29 50.35
CA VAL A 10 -24.84 1.51 49.59
C VAL A 10 -24.46 1.10 48.17
N ALA A 11 -25.36 1.33 47.23
CA ALA A 11 -25.10 1.12 45.81
C ALA A 11 -24.16 2.23 45.29
N PHE A 12 -22.91 1.87 44.98
CA PHE A 12 -22.05 2.73 44.17
C PHE A 12 -22.58 2.72 42.73
N GLY A 13 -23.23 3.81 42.34
CA GLY A 13 -23.56 4.09 40.95
C GLY A 13 -22.27 4.29 40.17
N ILE A 14 -21.80 3.25 39.49
CA ILE A 14 -20.75 3.40 38.49
C ILE A 14 -21.40 4.16 37.33
N ALA A 15 -21.08 5.45 37.21
CA ALA A 15 -21.44 6.21 36.02
C ALA A 15 -20.77 5.54 34.82
N SER A 16 -21.56 4.82 34.03
CA SER A 16 -21.12 4.30 32.75
C SER A 16 -20.71 5.48 31.88
N VAL A 17 -19.41 5.62 31.61
CA VAL A 17 -18.91 6.57 30.63
C VAL A 17 -19.43 6.09 29.28
N SER A 18 -20.46 6.76 28.75
CA SER A 18 -20.98 6.47 27.41
C SER A 18 -19.85 6.61 26.39
N PRO A 19 -19.44 5.55 25.66
CA PRO A 19 -18.46 5.69 24.60
C PRO A 19 -19.21 6.11 23.34
N VAL A 20 -19.60 7.38 23.23
CA VAL A 20 -20.19 7.95 22.01
C VAL A 20 -19.48 9.25 21.67
N LEU A 21 -18.22 9.16 21.25
CA LEU A 21 -17.48 10.26 20.62
C LEU A 21 -16.81 9.90 19.30
N ALA A 22 -16.84 8.62 18.87
CA ALA A 22 -16.14 8.16 17.67
C ALA A 22 -16.65 8.75 16.32
N ASN A 23 -17.71 9.58 16.34
CA ASN A 23 -18.33 10.15 15.15
C ASN A 23 -18.24 11.68 15.04
N GLN A 24 -17.63 12.38 16.01
CA GLN A 24 -17.42 13.82 15.89
C GLN A 24 -16.32 14.12 14.85
N THR A 25 -16.56 15.10 13.98
CA THR A 25 -15.56 15.63 13.04
C THR A 25 -15.10 17.01 13.48
N ILE A 26 -13.79 17.21 13.56
CA ILE A 26 -13.17 18.52 13.75
C ILE A 26 -12.66 18.98 12.39
N ILE A 27 -13.15 20.15 11.95
CA ILE A 27 -12.72 20.78 10.70
C ILE A 27 -11.62 21.79 11.03
N LEU A 28 -10.46 21.63 10.41
CA LEU A 28 -9.34 22.57 10.49
C LEU A 28 -9.50 23.60 9.36
N PRO A 29 -9.79 24.87 9.67
CA PRO A 29 -9.95 25.91 8.66
C PRO A 29 -8.64 26.19 7.91
N PRO A 30 -8.68 26.96 6.81
CA PRO A 30 -7.52 27.17 5.96
C PRO A 30 -6.34 27.79 6.72
N ASN A 31 -5.13 27.29 6.46
CA ASN A 31 -3.87 27.72 7.08
C ASN A 31 -3.82 27.57 8.62
N SER A 32 -4.73 26.80 9.22
CA SER A 32 -4.72 26.54 10.66
C SER A 32 -3.85 25.34 11.02
N SER A 33 -3.57 25.19 12.32
CA SER A 33 -2.94 23.99 12.84
C SER A 33 -3.68 23.46 14.06
N TYR A 34 -3.74 22.14 14.21
CA TYR A 34 -4.24 21.47 15.40
C TYR A 34 -3.27 20.40 15.86
N THR A 35 -3.24 20.15 17.18
CA THR A 35 -2.38 19.12 17.76
C THR A 35 -3.20 18.11 18.54
N VAL A 36 -3.06 16.83 18.17
CA VAL A 36 -3.60 15.69 18.90
C VAL A 36 -2.51 15.15 19.82
N ARG A 37 -2.83 15.04 21.10
CA ARG A 37 -1.95 14.51 22.15
C ARG A 37 -2.55 13.26 22.76
N GLU A 38 -1.76 12.52 23.53
CA GLU A 38 -2.29 11.51 24.43
C GLU A 38 -3.44 12.08 25.29
N GLY A 39 -4.50 11.29 25.47
CA GLY A 39 -5.71 11.71 26.20
C GLY A 39 -6.65 12.65 25.43
N SER A 40 -6.28 13.12 24.22
CA SER A 40 -7.22 13.86 23.37
C SER A 40 -8.41 12.97 22.99
N PRO A 41 -9.63 13.52 22.85
CA PRO A 41 -10.76 12.77 22.33
C PRO A 41 -10.45 12.15 20.96
N VAL A 42 -10.86 10.89 20.76
CA VAL A 42 -10.68 10.19 19.49
C VAL A 42 -11.79 10.62 18.53
N THR A 43 -11.45 11.52 17.61
CA THR A 43 -12.39 12.11 16.64
C THR A 43 -11.87 12.00 15.21
N ARG A 44 -12.70 12.40 14.24
CA ARG A 44 -12.29 12.59 12.84
C ARG A 44 -11.72 13.99 12.64
N TYR A 45 -10.80 14.12 11.69
CA TYR A 45 -10.22 15.39 11.29
C TYR A 45 -10.37 15.61 9.79
N GLU A 46 -10.83 16.81 9.42
CA GLU A 46 -10.92 17.27 8.04
C GLU A 46 -10.09 18.55 7.90
N LEU A 47 -9.02 18.49 7.11
CA LEU A 47 -8.10 19.59 6.87
C LEU A 47 -8.43 20.21 5.52
N GLU A 48 -8.88 21.46 5.52
CA GLU A 48 -9.38 22.10 4.30
C GLU A 48 -8.28 22.50 3.31
N ARG A 49 -7.52 23.56 3.60
CA ARG A 49 -6.50 24.09 2.69
C ARG A 49 -5.28 24.54 3.46
N ARG A 50 -4.12 23.95 3.14
CA ARG A 50 -2.84 24.26 3.80
C ARG A 50 -2.92 24.18 5.33
N ALA A 51 -3.87 23.42 5.84
CA ALA A 51 -4.01 23.18 7.26
C ALA A 51 -3.00 22.10 7.70
N THR A 52 -2.63 22.11 8.97
CA THR A 52 -1.65 21.17 9.52
C THR A 52 -2.21 20.44 10.73
N LEU A 53 -2.23 19.11 10.69
CA LEU A 53 -2.54 18.28 11.86
C LEU A 53 -1.26 17.64 12.37
N ASN A 54 -0.93 17.88 13.64
CA ASN A 54 0.19 17.25 14.33
C ASN A 54 -0.38 16.19 15.29
N VAL A 55 -0.09 14.92 15.06
CA VAL A 55 -0.40 13.82 15.99
C VAL A 55 0.90 13.48 16.71
N LEU A 56 0.98 13.88 17.97
CA LEU A 56 2.14 13.62 18.83
C LEU A 56 2.09 12.20 19.43
N PRO A 57 3.18 11.74 20.07
CA PRO A 57 3.22 10.43 20.72
C PRO A 57 2.01 10.18 21.62
N GLY A 58 1.42 9.00 21.48
CA GLY A 58 0.20 8.59 22.20
C GLY A 58 -1.10 9.20 21.68
N GLY A 59 -1.03 10.14 20.72
CA GLY A 59 -2.20 10.73 20.07
C GLY A 59 -3.00 9.72 19.25
N ARG A 60 -4.33 9.77 19.37
CA ARG A 60 -5.25 8.84 18.69
C ARG A 60 -6.32 9.60 17.90
N THR A 61 -6.60 9.15 16.69
CA THR A 61 -7.66 9.69 15.83
C THR A 61 -8.50 8.57 15.23
N ASN A 62 -9.72 8.88 14.77
CA ASN A 62 -10.57 7.93 14.07
C ASN A 62 -10.28 7.89 12.56
N ARG A 63 -10.25 9.06 11.93
CA ARG A 63 -9.96 9.24 10.50
C ARG A 63 -9.34 10.61 10.29
N ILE A 64 -8.47 10.71 9.29
CA ILE A 64 -7.94 11.99 8.81
C ILE A 64 -8.21 12.11 7.31
N PHE A 65 -8.82 13.21 6.91
CA PHE A 65 -8.94 13.63 5.51
C PHE A 65 -8.21 14.96 5.34
N ALA A 66 -7.21 15.02 4.46
CA ALA A 66 -6.45 16.22 4.19
C ALA A 66 -6.55 16.64 2.73
N ALA A 67 -6.88 17.91 2.49
CA ALA A 67 -7.08 18.47 1.18
C ALA A 67 -6.20 19.69 0.90
N GLN A 68 -5.95 19.96 -0.39
CA GLN A 68 -5.45 21.25 -0.92
C GLN A 68 -4.19 21.78 -0.20
N GLY A 69 -3.08 21.05 -0.32
CA GLY A 69 -1.78 21.43 0.22
C GLY A 69 -1.65 21.29 1.74
N SER A 70 -2.60 20.58 2.37
CA SER A 70 -2.56 20.32 3.82
C SER A 70 -1.47 19.31 4.19
N ARG A 71 -1.10 19.32 5.47
CA ARG A 71 -0.02 18.49 6.04
C ARG A 71 -0.49 17.68 7.23
N VAL A 72 -0.13 16.41 7.26
CA VAL A 72 -0.32 15.52 8.40
C VAL A 72 1.05 15.09 8.91
N ASN A 73 1.41 15.50 10.13
CA ASN A 73 2.63 15.08 10.80
C ASN A 73 2.23 14.12 11.92
N MET A 74 2.70 12.89 11.89
CA MET A 74 2.30 11.86 12.84
C MET A 74 3.53 11.15 13.41
N GLN A 75 3.71 11.20 14.72
CA GLN A 75 4.82 10.56 15.42
C GLN A 75 4.28 9.72 16.56
N GLN A 76 4.57 8.41 16.55
CA GLN A 76 4.11 7.45 17.57
C GLN A 76 2.61 7.58 17.89
N GLY A 77 1.81 7.85 16.85
CA GLY A 77 0.37 8.03 16.95
C GLY A 77 -0.40 6.80 16.49
N ARG A 78 -1.72 6.87 16.60
CA ARG A 78 -2.63 5.86 16.06
C ARG A 78 -3.84 6.42 15.31
N ILE A 79 -4.19 5.80 14.19
CA ILE A 79 -5.49 5.97 13.52
C ILE A 79 -6.24 4.64 13.56
N ASP A 80 -7.48 4.66 14.06
CA ASP A 80 -8.40 3.51 14.06
C ASP A 80 -9.71 3.89 13.36
N SER A 81 -9.89 3.46 12.10
CA SER A 81 -11.10 3.72 11.32
C SER A 81 -11.93 2.46 11.10
N VAL A 82 -13.26 2.63 10.97
CA VAL A 82 -14.22 1.54 10.73
C VAL A 82 -15.10 1.94 9.54
N GLY A 83 -15.17 1.08 8.52
CA GLY A 83 -16.01 1.25 7.33
C GLY A 83 -15.60 2.38 6.38
N ILE A 84 -14.48 3.05 6.67
CA ILE A 84 -13.98 4.22 5.94
C ILE A 84 -12.45 4.18 5.89
N HIS A 85 -11.86 4.85 4.90
CA HIS A 85 -10.41 4.96 4.79
C HIS A 85 -9.82 5.70 6.00
N ALA A 86 -8.71 5.20 6.57
CA ALA A 86 -8.15 5.77 7.80
C ALA A 86 -7.46 7.12 7.55
N LEU A 87 -6.60 7.21 6.53
CA LEU A 87 -5.96 8.45 6.09
C LEU A 87 -6.20 8.67 4.59
N THR A 88 -6.71 9.84 4.23
CA THR A 88 -6.81 10.28 2.83
C THR A 88 -6.08 11.59 2.62
N LEU A 89 -5.17 11.61 1.64
CA LEU A 89 -4.43 12.78 1.18
C LEU A 89 -4.91 13.12 -0.23
N SER A 90 -5.54 14.29 -0.38
CA SER A 90 -5.97 14.84 -1.66
C SER A 90 -5.19 16.11 -1.95
N ASN A 91 -4.29 16.07 -2.94
CA ASN A 91 -3.28 17.10 -3.19
C ASN A 91 -2.54 17.51 -1.89
N SER A 92 -2.16 16.54 -1.05
CA SER A 92 -1.70 16.79 0.34
C SER A 92 -0.53 15.89 0.74
N HIS A 93 0.09 16.21 1.88
CA HIS A 93 1.38 15.63 2.27
C HIS A 93 1.31 15.03 3.67
N ALA A 94 1.96 13.89 3.88
CA ALA A 94 2.13 13.30 5.21
C ALA A 94 3.57 12.88 5.50
N VAL A 95 3.99 13.08 6.75
CA VAL A 95 5.19 12.50 7.34
C VAL A 95 4.75 11.70 8.55
N ILE A 96 5.01 10.40 8.53
CA ILE A 96 4.51 9.44 9.51
C ILE A 96 5.69 8.61 10.03
N ASP A 97 5.91 8.64 11.34
CA ASP A 97 7.01 7.91 11.98
C ASP A 97 6.53 7.15 13.22
N GLY A 98 6.98 5.91 13.39
CA GLY A 98 6.74 5.12 14.60
C GLY A 98 5.26 4.82 14.87
N SER A 99 4.39 4.88 13.86
CA SER A 99 2.95 5.02 14.02
C SER A 99 2.16 3.81 13.51
N THR A 100 0.90 3.70 13.95
CA THR A 100 0.01 2.62 13.52
C THR A 100 -1.27 3.16 12.89
N ILE A 101 -1.59 2.69 11.69
CA ILE A 101 -2.81 3.06 10.96
C ILE A 101 -3.58 1.79 10.65
N VAL A 102 -4.82 1.70 11.14
CA VAL A 102 -5.68 0.54 10.95
C VAL A 102 -7.03 0.99 10.43
N ALA A 103 -7.43 0.44 9.28
CA ALA A 103 -8.78 0.57 8.73
C ALA A 103 -9.46 -0.80 8.68
N THR A 104 -10.57 -0.94 9.41
CA THR A 104 -11.37 -2.18 9.42
C THR A 104 -12.68 -1.98 8.67
N VAL A 105 -13.29 -3.08 8.23
CA VAL A 105 -14.66 -3.05 7.69
C VAL A 105 -15.69 -2.71 8.76
N ASP A 106 -16.79 -2.11 8.31
CA ASP A 106 -18.01 -2.02 9.11
C ASP A 106 -18.70 -3.39 9.10
N PRO A 107 -18.95 -4.03 10.26
CA PRO A 107 -19.61 -5.33 10.32
C PRO A 107 -20.99 -5.38 9.66
N SER A 108 -21.67 -4.23 9.53
CA SER A 108 -22.95 -4.13 8.82
C SER A 108 -22.80 -4.10 7.28
N LYS A 109 -21.58 -3.94 6.78
CA LYS A 109 -21.22 -3.89 5.36
C LYS A 109 -19.94 -4.71 5.12
N PRO A 110 -20.00 -6.04 5.26
CA PRO A 110 -18.81 -6.90 5.16
C PRO A 110 -18.12 -6.82 3.78
N ASP A 111 -18.86 -6.47 2.74
CA ASP A 111 -18.35 -6.31 1.37
C ASP A 111 -17.82 -4.89 1.08
N ALA A 112 -17.81 -3.99 2.07
CA ALA A 112 -17.22 -2.67 1.88
C ALA A 112 -15.69 -2.74 1.91
N THR A 113 -15.05 -1.73 1.33
CA THR A 113 -13.61 -1.54 1.44
C THR A 113 -13.29 -0.44 2.44
N ALA A 114 -12.16 -0.59 3.14
CA ALA A 114 -11.66 0.37 4.11
C ALA A 114 -10.13 0.41 4.02
N PHE A 115 -9.60 1.19 3.07
CA PHE A 115 -8.16 1.30 2.86
C PHE A 115 -7.45 1.97 4.03
N GLY A 116 -6.23 1.54 4.34
CA GLY A 116 -5.41 2.16 5.38
C GLY A 116 -5.05 3.60 4.98
N ILE A 117 -4.39 3.77 3.84
CA ILE A 117 -4.00 5.09 3.34
C ILE A 117 -4.40 5.24 1.87
N THR A 118 -4.90 6.43 1.50
CA THR A 118 -5.26 6.81 0.14
C THR A 118 -4.56 8.12 -0.25
N LEU A 119 -3.75 8.11 -1.31
CA LEU A 119 -3.14 9.30 -1.93
C LEU A 119 -3.78 9.51 -3.30
N ILE A 120 -4.40 10.68 -3.49
CA ILE A 120 -5.13 11.05 -4.71
C ILE A 120 -4.89 12.53 -5.06
N GLY A 121 -5.35 12.91 -6.25
CA GLY A 121 -5.45 14.31 -6.67
C GLY A 121 -4.67 14.61 -7.95
N ALA A 122 -4.92 15.78 -8.53
CA ALA A 122 -4.24 16.23 -9.75
C ALA A 122 -2.86 16.86 -9.49
N GLU A 123 -2.62 17.30 -8.25
CA GLU A 123 -1.30 17.66 -7.75
C GLU A 123 -0.76 16.46 -6.95
N ALA A 124 0.50 16.10 -7.16
CA ALA A 124 1.09 14.90 -6.57
C ALA A 124 1.04 14.93 -5.03
N SER A 125 0.13 14.16 -4.43
CA SER A 125 0.15 13.89 -2.99
C SER A 125 1.41 13.11 -2.61
N THR A 126 1.93 13.31 -1.41
CA THR A 126 3.13 12.58 -0.93
C THR A 126 2.92 11.99 0.45
N ALA A 127 3.37 10.76 0.69
CA ALA A 127 3.46 10.18 2.02
C ALA A 127 4.83 9.56 2.23
N ARG A 128 5.56 10.05 3.25
CA ARG A 128 6.79 9.44 3.73
C ARG A 128 6.49 8.76 5.06
N ILE A 129 6.71 7.45 5.11
CA ILE A 129 6.29 6.59 6.22
C ILE A 129 7.49 5.77 6.69
N SER A 130 7.83 5.91 7.97
CA SER A 130 8.94 5.19 8.59
C SER A 130 8.54 4.48 9.87
N ASN A 131 9.17 3.33 10.15
CA ASN A 131 9.04 2.62 11.44
C ASN A 131 7.57 2.35 11.85
N SER A 132 6.69 2.12 10.87
CA SER A 132 5.25 2.16 11.07
C SER A 132 4.57 0.88 10.63
N THR A 133 3.30 0.75 11.00
CA THR A 133 2.41 -0.31 10.51
C THR A 133 1.16 0.31 9.89
N VAL A 134 0.79 -0.17 8.71
CA VAL A 134 -0.41 0.28 7.99
C VAL A 134 -1.21 -0.93 7.58
N SER A 135 -2.49 -0.97 7.93
CA SER A 135 -3.40 -2.01 7.44
C SER A 135 -4.74 -1.46 6.98
N GLY A 136 -5.31 -2.14 6.00
CA GLY A 136 -6.64 -1.84 5.48
C GLY A 136 -7.30 -3.06 4.86
N VAL A 137 -8.62 -2.98 4.72
CA VAL A 137 -9.43 -4.02 4.07
C VAL A 137 -9.72 -3.61 2.62
N GLY A 138 -9.48 -4.55 1.71
CA GLY A 138 -9.44 -4.33 0.27
C GLY A 138 -8.06 -3.85 -0.19
N ARG A 139 -7.48 -2.84 0.46
CA ARG A 139 -6.11 -2.35 0.19
C ARG A 139 -5.42 -1.86 1.46
N GLY A 140 -4.13 -2.13 1.61
CA GLY A 140 -3.32 -1.50 2.65
C GLY A 140 -3.11 -0.01 2.34
N ILE A 141 -2.46 0.27 1.21
CA ILE A 141 -2.25 1.64 0.71
C ILE A 141 -2.67 1.74 -0.77
N ASN A 142 -3.33 2.83 -1.13
CA ASN A 142 -3.71 3.16 -2.49
C ASN A 142 -3.07 4.48 -2.93
N VAL A 143 -2.24 4.45 -3.98
CA VAL A 143 -1.46 5.59 -4.47
C VAL A 143 -1.81 5.85 -5.94
N THR A 144 -2.33 7.03 -6.27
CA THR A 144 -2.74 7.34 -7.65
C THR A 144 -2.28 8.71 -8.13
N SER A 145 -2.40 8.95 -9.44
CA SER A 145 -2.41 10.31 -10.02
C SER A 145 -1.13 11.12 -9.74
N SER A 146 0.01 10.57 -10.14
CA SER A 146 1.36 11.12 -9.94
C SER A 146 1.79 11.24 -8.47
N ALA A 147 1.04 10.69 -7.52
CA ALA A 147 1.41 10.70 -6.11
C ALA A 147 2.67 9.87 -5.84
N ILE A 148 3.35 10.19 -4.73
CA ILE A 148 4.60 9.55 -4.31
C ILE A 148 4.42 8.93 -2.92
N LEU A 149 4.66 7.63 -2.83
CA LEU A 149 4.77 6.89 -1.58
C LEU A 149 6.23 6.53 -1.31
N ASP A 150 6.72 6.78 -0.11
CA ASP A 150 8.07 6.40 0.34
C ASP A 150 8.00 5.68 1.69
N LEU A 151 8.23 4.36 1.66
CA LEU A 151 8.20 3.49 2.83
C LEU A 151 9.63 3.14 3.26
N SER A 152 9.92 3.22 4.55
CA SER A 152 11.18 2.79 5.15
C SER A 152 10.92 2.03 6.44
N ASN A 153 11.48 0.82 6.62
CA ASN A 153 11.26 -0.01 7.81
C ASN A 153 9.77 -0.06 8.24
N THR A 154 8.86 -0.28 7.28
CA THR A 154 7.41 -0.19 7.48
C THR A 154 6.72 -1.46 7.01
N GLN A 155 5.76 -1.94 7.79
CA GLN A 155 4.89 -3.06 7.43
C GLN A 155 3.59 -2.52 6.85
N VAL A 156 3.20 -3.04 5.69
CA VAL A 156 1.89 -2.77 5.07
C VAL A 156 1.14 -4.08 4.89
N ASP A 157 -0.13 -4.10 5.29
CA ASP A 157 -1.03 -5.24 5.14
C ASP A 157 -2.34 -4.84 4.44
N GLY A 158 -2.57 -5.46 3.28
CA GLY A 158 -3.84 -5.40 2.56
C GLY A 158 -4.65 -6.66 2.77
N TYR A 159 -5.65 -6.60 3.64
CA TYR A 159 -6.52 -7.74 3.89
C TYR A 159 -7.57 -7.89 2.82
N ALA A 160 -7.95 -9.13 2.53
CA ALA A 160 -9.11 -9.42 1.72
C ALA A 160 -10.34 -8.72 2.33
N GLY A 161 -11.18 -8.18 1.46
CA GLY A 161 -12.43 -7.50 1.81
C GLY A 161 -13.48 -7.85 0.76
N GLY A 162 -14.50 -7.01 0.58
CA GLY A 162 -15.44 -7.16 -0.54
C GLY A 162 -14.77 -7.26 -1.93
N PRO A 163 -15.57 -7.39 -3.00
CA PRO A 163 -15.13 -7.94 -4.30
C PRO A 163 -13.93 -7.23 -4.97
N GLY A 164 -13.59 -6.03 -4.51
CA GLY A 164 -12.53 -5.18 -5.02
C GLY A 164 -13.05 -3.77 -5.28
N SER A 165 -12.25 -2.94 -5.95
CA SER A 165 -12.68 -1.63 -6.43
C SER A 165 -12.11 -1.39 -7.82
N GLY A 166 -12.99 -1.18 -8.80
CA GLY A 166 -12.60 -1.12 -10.22
C GLY A 166 -11.98 -2.45 -10.69
N ALA A 167 -10.88 -2.37 -11.45
CA ALA A 167 -10.18 -3.54 -11.97
C ALA A 167 -9.28 -4.26 -10.96
N VAL A 168 -9.19 -3.77 -9.71
CA VAL A 168 -8.34 -4.38 -8.69
C VAL A 168 -9.21 -5.11 -7.67
N THR A 169 -9.05 -6.44 -7.63
CA THR A 169 -9.63 -7.30 -6.60
C THR A 169 -9.17 -6.86 -5.20
N GLY A 170 -10.00 -7.10 -4.18
CA GLY A 170 -9.62 -6.84 -2.79
C GLY A 170 -8.41 -7.66 -2.34
N GLY A 171 -7.74 -7.22 -1.28
CA GLY A 171 -6.58 -7.89 -0.69
C GLY A 171 -5.24 -7.48 -1.30
N ALA A 172 -5.12 -6.27 -1.85
CA ALA A 172 -3.84 -5.76 -2.34
C ALA A 172 -3.06 -5.07 -1.21
N GLY A 173 -1.77 -5.38 -1.02
CA GLY A 173 -0.93 -4.67 -0.04
C GLY A 173 -0.81 -3.19 -0.40
N VAL A 174 -0.24 -2.91 -1.57
CA VAL A 174 -0.16 -1.56 -2.15
C VAL A 174 -0.71 -1.56 -3.57
N VAL A 175 -1.47 -0.52 -3.93
CA VAL A 175 -1.86 -0.23 -5.31
C VAL A 175 -1.13 1.03 -5.78
N VAL A 176 -0.48 0.94 -6.96
CA VAL A 176 0.25 2.03 -7.60
C VAL A 176 -0.35 2.31 -8.98
N ALA A 177 -1.11 3.40 -9.10
CA ALA A 177 -1.89 3.72 -10.29
C ALA A 177 -1.43 5.04 -10.92
N GLY A 178 -0.61 4.99 -11.98
CA GLY A 178 -0.01 6.18 -12.58
C GLY A 178 0.75 7.03 -11.56
N ALA A 179 1.47 6.37 -10.65
CA ALA A 179 2.09 6.94 -9.46
C ALA A 179 3.44 6.26 -9.18
N THR A 180 4.17 6.74 -8.17
CA THR A 180 5.46 6.17 -7.78
C THR A 180 5.44 5.67 -6.35
N ALA A 181 5.93 4.44 -6.13
CA ALA A 181 6.14 3.88 -4.80
C ALA A 181 7.59 3.44 -4.63
N PHE A 182 8.20 3.90 -3.54
CA PHE A 182 9.49 3.44 -3.05
C PHE A 182 9.28 2.61 -1.79
N VAL A 183 9.80 1.38 -1.78
CA VAL A 183 9.72 0.46 -0.64
C VAL A 183 11.14 0.09 -0.24
N ARG A 184 11.58 0.57 0.93
CA ARG A 184 13.01 0.58 1.28
C ARG A 184 13.29 0.06 2.69
N ASN A 185 14.56 -0.25 2.95
CA ASN A 185 15.13 -0.39 4.29
C ASN A 185 14.36 -1.38 5.18
N GLY A 186 14.17 -2.61 4.73
CA GLY A 186 13.47 -3.66 5.47
C GLY A 186 11.95 -3.51 5.51
N SER A 187 11.37 -2.62 4.69
CA SER A 187 9.91 -2.56 4.55
C SER A 187 9.35 -3.84 3.95
N VAL A 188 8.14 -4.19 4.36
CA VAL A 188 7.42 -5.37 3.87
C VAL A 188 6.01 -4.96 3.45
N VAL A 189 5.64 -5.30 2.22
CA VAL A 189 4.29 -5.11 1.71
C VAL A 189 3.63 -6.45 1.50
N SER A 190 2.54 -6.70 2.21
CA SER A 190 1.80 -7.95 2.14
C SER A 190 0.35 -7.71 1.71
N GLY A 191 -0.14 -8.50 0.76
CA GLY A 191 -1.55 -8.56 0.41
C GLY A 191 -2.08 -9.97 0.52
N ASP A 192 -3.31 -10.13 1.00
CA ASP A 192 -3.98 -11.44 1.03
C ASP A 192 -4.15 -12.03 -0.36
N ASN A 193 -4.40 -11.17 -1.36
CA ASN A 193 -4.40 -11.54 -2.76
C ASN A 193 -3.04 -11.25 -3.38
N ASN A 194 -2.81 -10.02 -3.85
CA ASN A 194 -1.56 -9.61 -4.48
C ASN A 194 -0.77 -8.67 -3.57
N GLY A 195 0.56 -8.79 -3.54
CA GLY A 195 1.39 -7.89 -2.73
C GLY A 195 1.30 -6.44 -3.22
N VAL A 196 1.70 -6.21 -4.48
CA VAL A 196 1.56 -4.92 -5.16
C VAL A 196 0.79 -5.08 -6.47
N VAL A 197 -0.13 -4.15 -6.75
CA VAL A 197 -0.81 -4.06 -8.05
C VAL A 197 -0.46 -2.74 -8.73
N LEU A 198 0.04 -2.81 -9.97
CA LEU A 198 0.42 -1.65 -10.79
C LEU A 198 -0.48 -1.50 -12.01
N PHE A 199 -0.77 -0.26 -12.38
CA PHE A 199 -1.39 0.07 -13.66
C PHE A 199 -1.23 1.55 -13.98
N SER A 200 -1.39 1.93 -15.24
CA SER A 200 -1.37 3.34 -15.62
C SER A 200 -2.64 4.07 -15.22
N SER A 201 -2.54 5.37 -14.97
CA SER A 201 -3.68 6.21 -14.61
C SER A 201 -3.52 7.60 -15.20
N PHE A 202 -4.57 8.42 -15.11
CA PHE A 202 -4.54 9.79 -15.60
C PHE A 202 -4.33 10.80 -14.50
N THR A 203 -3.58 11.85 -14.82
CA THR A 203 -3.51 13.10 -14.05
C THR A 203 -3.94 14.24 -14.99
N GLY A 204 -5.16 14.75 -14.80
CA GLY A 204 -5.79 15.61 -15.81
C GLY A 204 -6.01 14.82 -17.10
N SER A 205 -5.51 15.34 -18.23
CA SER A 205 -5.59 14.68 -19.55
C SER A 205 -4.35 13.84 -19.90
N LYS A 206 -3.35 13.79 -19.01
CA LYS A 206 -2.09 13.08 -19.26
C LYS A 206 -2.14 11.69 -18.64
N GLU A 207 -1.89 10.67 -19.44
CA GLU A 207 -1.63 9.31 -18.94
C GLU A 207 -0.26 9.24 -18.27
N GLN A 208 -0.17 8.48 -17.19
CA GLN A 208 1.02 8.29 -16.39
C GLN A 208 1.21 6.80 -16.17
N GLY A 209 2.43 6.31 -16.42
CA GLY A 209 2.86 4.98 -16.01
C GLY A 209 2.99 4.86 -14.49
N ALA A 210 2.97 3.62 -13.98
CA ALA A 210 3.25 3.32 -12.59
C ALA A 210 4.72 2.96 -12.40
N THR A 211 5.33 3.37 -11.30
CA THR A 211 6.71 3.02 -10.95
C THR A 211 6.76 2.42 -9.56
N LEU A 212 7.39 1.25 -9.44
CA LEU A 212 7.70 0.61 -8.17
C LEU A 212 9.21 0.41 -8.06
N VAL A 213 9.79 0.86 -6.97
CA VAL A 213 11.21 0.62 -6.64
C VAL A 213 11.28 -0.05 -5.29
N LEU A 214 11.80 -1.27 -5.28
CA LEU A 214 12.11 -2.06 -4.09
C LEU A 214 13.60 -1.97 -3.81
N ASP A 215 14.00 -1.69 -2.58
CA ASP A 215 15.40 -1.60 -2.18
C ASP A 215 15.59 -2.19 -0.78
N GLN A 216 16.28 -3.32 -0.67
CA GLN A 216 16.40 -4.07 0.58
C GLN A 216 15.04 -4.30 1.27
N SER A 217 14.03 -4.76 0.53
CA SER A 217 12.64 -4.86 0.99
C SER A 217 11.94 -6.14 0.53
N ALA A 218 10.72 -6.40 0.98
CA ALA A 218 9.97 -7.59 0.60
C ALA A 218 8.54 -7.27 0.13
N VAL A 219 8.07 -8.01 -0.86
CA VAL A 219 6.67 -8.01 -1.31
C VAL A 219 6.10 -9.42 -1.25
N VAL A 220 4.93 -9.56 -0.65
CA VAL A 220 4.25 -10.85 -0.42
C VAL A 220 2.83 -10.81 -0.94
N GLY A 221 2.53 -11.60 -1.98
CA GLY A 221 1.17 -12.01 -2.34
C GLY A 221 0.86 -13.33 -1.65
N ARG A 222 -0.06 -13.35 -0.68
CA ARG A 222 -0.28 -14.56 0.13
C ARG A 222 -1.01 -15.66 -0.63
N GLN A 223 -1.96 -15.30 -1.48
CA GLN A 223 -2.72 -16.24 -2.31
C GLN A 223 -2.46 -16.02 -3.80
N GLY A 224 -2.19 -14.79 -4.21
CA GLY A 224 -1.89 -14.41 -5.58
C GLY A 224 -0.41 -14.05 -5.78
N SER A 225 -0.19 -13.19 -6.76
CA SER A 225 1.14 -12.80 -7.22
C SER A 225 1.79 -11.80 -6.28
N ALA A 226 3.13 -11.82 -6.18
CA ALA A 226 3.82 -10.79 -5.38
C ALA A 226 3.61 -9.42 -6.03
N ILE A 227 3.82 -9.32 -7.34
CA ILE A 227 3.56 -8.13 -8.13
C ILE A 227 2.64 -8.51 -9.30
N LYS A 228 1.54 -7.76 -9.46
CA LYS A 228 0.64 -7.89 -10.61
C LYS A 228 0.51 -6.56 -11.35
N VAL A 229 0.74 -6.56 -12.66
CA VAL A 229 0.52 -5.42 -13.54
C VAL A 229 -0.77 -5.67 -14.32
N ILE A 230 -1.69 -4.70 -14.31
CA ILE A 230 -2.99 -4.81 -14.99
C ILE A 230 -3.24 -3.64 -15.93
N GLN A 231 -4.25 -3.79 -16.78
CA GLN A 231 -4.74 -2.73 -17.67
C GLN A 231 -6.25 -2.51 -17.47
N PRO A 232 -6.67 -1.54 -16.63
CA PRO A 232 -8.10 -1.33 -16.33
C PRO A 232 -8.95 -0.72 -17.46
N ALA A 233 -8.30 -0.17 -18.49
CA ALA A 233 -8.90 0.62 -19.57
C ALA A 233 -8.01 0.51 -20.84
N THR A 234 -8.24 1.28 -21.90
CA THR A 234 -7.40 1.28 -23.12
C THR A 234 -6.07 2.02 -22.96
N ASN A 235 -5.56 2.08 -21.74
CA ASN A 235 -4.38 2.84 -21.33
C ASN A 235 -3.13 2.05 -21.72
N ASN A 236 -2.14 2.66 -22.38
CA ASN A 236 -1.00 1.94 -22.95
C ASN A 236 0.36 2.31 -22.34
N GLU A 237 0.39 3.09 -21.26
CA GLU A 237 1.64 3.41 -20.56
C GLU A 237 2.24 2.19 -19.85
N THR A 238 3.55 2.04 -19.99
CA THR A 238 4.34 0.95 -19.41
C THR A 238 4.53 1.15 -17.91
N ALA A 239 4.38 0.08 -17.13
CA ALA A 239 4.79 0.05 -15.72
C ALA A 239 6.31 -0.20 -15.59
N TYR A 240 6.96 0.49 -14.65
CA TYR A 240 8.39 0.34 -14.38
C TYR A 240 8.59 -0.27 -13.00
N ILE A 241 9.36 -1.35 -12.93
CA ILE A 241 9.60 -2.11 -11.70
C ILE A 241 11.10 -2.28 -11.53
N GLU A 242 11.63 -1.87 -10.39
CA GLU A 242 13.02 -2.13 -10.01
C GLU A 242 13.07 -2.92 -8.71
N ILE A 243 13.80 -4.03 -8.72
CA ILE A 243 13.97 -4.95 -7.60
C ILE A 243 15.44 -4.96 -7.23
N ASN A 244 15.82 -4.12 -6.26
CA ASN A 244 17.20 -3.80 -5.94
C ASN A 244 17.68 -4.40 -4.61
N ASN A 245 18.98 -4.67 -4.54
CA ASN A 245 19.77 -4.84 -3.31
C ASN A 245 19.18 -5.84 -2.30
N GLY A 246 19.01 -7.08 -2.74
CA GLY A 246 18.52 -8.18 -1.90
C GLY A 246 17.03 -8.10 -1.61
N SER A 247 16.27 -7.34 -2.42
CA SER A 247 14.81 -7.35 -2.29
C SER A 247 14.24 -8.71 -2.67
N THR A 248 13.17 -9.12 -1.99
CA THR A 248 12.54 -10.44 -2.17
C THR A 248 11.09 -10.32 -2.60
N LEU A 249 10.65 -11.28 -3.40
CA LEU A 249 9.26 -11.46 -3.82
C LEU A 249 8.79 -12.84 -3.41
N SER A 250 7.59 -12.94 -2.81
CA SER A 250 6.96 -14.20 -2.44
C SER A 250 5.52 -14.22 -2.92
N ALA A 251 5.13 -15.28 -3.62
CA ALA A 251 3.81 -15.41 -4.22
C ALA A 251 3.17 -16.75 -3.88
N GLY A 252 1.93 -16.73 -3.36
CA GLY A 252 1.19 -17.91 -2.97
C GLY A 252 0.77 -18.79 -4.16
N ASN A 253 0.58 -18.18 -5.33
CA ASN A 253 0.30 -18.87 -6.59
C ASN A 253 1.59 -19.29 -7.35
N GLY A 254 2.77 -19.00 -6.80
CA GLY A 254 4.07 -19.27 -7.44
C GLY A 254 4.50 -18.26 -8.50
N VAL A 255 3.68 -17.27 -8.86
CA VAL A 255 3.99 -16.23 -9.85
C VAL A 255 4.42 -14.95 -9.14
N ILE A 256 5.72 -14.64 -9.14
CA ILE A 256 6.26 -13.47 -8.43
C ILE A 256 6.03 -12.16 -9.20
N LEU A 257 5.95 -12.23 -10.53
CA LEU A 257 5.59 -11.11 -11.39
C LEU A 257 4.62 -11.60 -12.47
N GLU A 258 3.43 -11.01 -12.47
CA GLU A 258 2.36 -11.30 -13.43
C GLU A 258 2.00 -10.03 -14.20
N VAL A 259 2.07 -10.06 -15.52
CA VAL A 259 1.63 -8.97 -16.40
C VAL A 259 0.40 -9.44 -17.17
N ALA A 260 -0.75 -8.85 -16.84
CA ALA A 260 -2.04 -9.27 -17.39
C ALA A 260 -2.20 -8.90 -18.87
N GLU A 261 -3.16 -9.52 -19.55
CA GLU A 261 -3.51 -9.27 -20.95
C GLU A 261 -3.61 -7.76 -21.24
N GLY A 262 -2.93 -7.33 -22.31
CA GLY A 262 -2.89 -5.94 -22.78
C GLY A 262 -2.03 -4.98 -21.94
N ALA A 263 -1.54 -5.40 -20.76
CA ALA A 263 -0.63 -4.60 -19.95
C ALA A 263 0.82 -4.64 -20.48
N SER A 264 1.61 -3.61 -20.16
CA SER A 264 3.02 -3.52 -20.51
C SER A 264 3.88 -3.20 -19.29
N ALA A 265 5.02 -3.88 -19.13
CA ALA A 265 5.93 -3.64 -18.02
C ALA A 265 7.41 -3.80 -18.40
N ASN A 266 8.24 -2.98 -17.78
CA ASN A 266 9.69 -3.11 -17.77
C ASN A 266 10.12 -3.45 -16.35
N ALA A 267 10.81 -4.57 -16.17
CA ALA A 267 11.28 -5.00 -14.86
C ALA A 267 12.80 -5.24 -14.84
N LEU A 268 13.47 -4.56 -13.93
CA LEU A 268 14.89 -4.72 -13.62
C LEU A 268 15.05 -5.48 -12.30
N VAL A 269 15.77 -6.60 -12.35
CA VAL A 269 16.27 -7.29 -11.15
C VAL A 269 17.75 -6.96 -11.03
N ASN A 270 18.13 -6.36 -9.92
CA ASN A 270 19.45 -5.80 -9.72
C ASN A 270 19.97 -6.21 -8.34
N ASN A 271 21.08 -6.95 -8.29
CA ASN A 271 21.66 -7.44 -7.03
C ASN A 271 20.62 -8.08 -6.10
N SER A 272 19.71 -8.89 -6.67
CA SER A 272 18.61 -9.55 -5.96
C SER A 272 18.43 -10.97 -6.48
N HIS A 273 18.03 -11.88 -5.60
CA HIS A 273 17.88 -13.31 -5.89
C HIS A 273 16.43 -13.73 -5.70
N LEU A 274 15.77 -14.06 -6.80
CA LEU A 274 14.33 -14.34 -6.84
C LEU A 274 14.08 -15.82 -7.08
N THR A 275 13.01 -16.33 -6.47
CA THR A 275 12.49 -17.68 -6.67
C THR A 275 11.00 -17.61 -6.96
N GLY A 276 10.57 -18.22 -8.06
CA GLY A 276 9.19 -18.20 -8.54
C GLY A 276 9.12 -17.87 -10.02
N ASN A 277 7.92 -17.96 -10.58
CA ASN A 277 7.70 -17.80 -12.01
C ASN A 277 7.40 -16.35 -12.37
N ILE A 278 7.74 -15.97 -13.59
CA ILE A 278 7.38 -14.70 -14.19
C ILE A 278 6.49 -14.98 -15.39
N VAL A 279 5.33 -14.34 -15.45
CA VAL A 279 4.32 -14.60 -16.48
C VAL A 279 3.86 -13.29 -17.11
N ALA A 280 3.93 -13.22 -18.44
CA ALA A 280 3.17 -12.29 -19.24
C ALA A 280 2.02 -13.06 -19.91
N GLU A 281 0.79 -12.62 -19.68
CA GLU A 281 -0.39 -13.21 -20.32
C GLU A 281 -0.40 -12.91 -21.83
N GLN A 282 -1.26 -13.63 -22.56
CA GLN A 282 -1.39 -13.40 -24.00
C GLN A 282 -1.73 -11.94 -24.30
N GLY A 283 -0.99 -11.31 -25.21
CA GLY A 283 -1.19 -9.89 -25.56
C GLY A 283 -0.57 -8.90 -24.58
N ALA A 284 0.06 -9.35 -23.50
CA ALA A 284 0.91 -8.51 -22.66
C ALA A 284 2.29 -8.29 -23.30
N SER A 285 3.02 -7.27 -22.81
CA SER A 285 4.42 -7.04 -23.16
C SER A 285 5.27 -6.89 -21.90
N LEU A 286 6.34 -7.67 -21.81
CA LEU A 286 7.24 -7.66 -20.64
C LEU A 286 8.70 -7.68 -21.09
N ASP A 287 9.42 -6.61 -20.75
CA ASP A 287 10.87 -6.54 -20.90
C ASP A 287 11.56 -6.75 -19.56
N LEU A 288 12.49 -7.71 -19.53
CA LEU A 288 13.22 -8.11 -18.33
C LEU A 288 14.71 -7.82 -18.47
N SER A 289 15.33 -7.36 -17.38
CA SER A 289 16.78 -7.19 -17.30
C SER A 289 17.32 -7.65 -15.97
N PHE A 290 18.36 -8.48 -15.99
CA PHE A 290 19.06 -9.00 -14.82
C PHE A 290 20.47 -8.43 -14.78
N ALA A 291 20.80 -7.71 -13.70
CA ALA A 291 22.05 -6.99 -13.54
C ALA A 291 22.69 -7.21 -12.16
N ASN A 292 24.01 -7.02 -12.10
CA ASN A 292 24.83 -6.96 -10.89
C ASN A 292 24.58 -8.14 -9.93
N GLN A 293 25.00 -9.34 -10.34
CA GLN A 293 24.90 -10.57 -9.53
C GLN A 293 23.46 -10.96 -9.16
N SER A 294 22.48 -10.55 -9.98
CA SER A 294 21.10 -10.96 -9.77
C SER A 294 20.85 -12.41 -10.21
N SER A 295 19.79 -13.03 -9.71
CA SER A 295 19.37 -14.33 -10.20
C SER A 295 17.87 -14.57 -10.14
N LEU A 296 17.38 -15.40 -11.05
CA LEU A 296 16.04 -16.01 -10.99
C LEU A 296 16.16 -17.53 -10.94
N THR A 297 15.42 -18.18 -10.05
CA THR A 297 15.10 -19.61 -10.12
C THR A 297 13.61 -19.79 -10.38
N GLY A 298 13.23 -20.19 -11.60
CA GLY A 298 11.84 -20.22 -12.03
C GLY A 298 11.67 -20.36 -13.55
N SER A 299 10.42 -20.41 -14.03
CA SER A 299 10.10 -20.26 -15.45
C SER A 299 9.79 -18.80 -15.81
N ILE A 300 9.97 -18.47 -17.10
CA ILE A 300 9.54 -17.19 -17.69
C ILE A 300 8.60 -17.51 -18.85
N GLU A 301 7.37 -17.01 -18.80
CA GLU A 301 6.35 -17.27 -19.81
C GLU A 301 6.01 -15.97 -20.56
N ASN A 302 6.17 -16.02 -21.88
CA ASN A 302 5.84 -15.00 -22.88
C ASN A 302 6.48 -13.62 -22.65
N ALA A 303 7.71 -13.58 -22.13
CA ALA A 303 8.44 -12.31 -22.06
C ALA A 303 8.79 -11.82 -23.47
N HIS A 304 8.63 -10.51 -23.73
CA HIS A 304 9.03 -9.91 -24.99
C HIS A 304 10.56 -9.89 -25.12
N SER A 305 11.24 -9.47 -24.06
CA SER A 305 12.70 -9.55 -24.03
C SER A 305 13.23 -9.93 -22.65
N LEU A 306 14.38 -10.60 -22.66
CA LEU A 306 15.18 -10.86 -21.48
C LEU A 306 16.64 -10.52 -21.78
N SER A 307 17.20 -9.61 -20.99
CA SER A 307 18.65 -9.36 -20.96
C SER A 307 19.25 -9.85 -19.65
N ILE A 308 20.35 -10.60 -19.74
CA ILE A 308 21.12 -11.05 -18.57
C ILE A 308 22.56 -10.57 -18.75
N ASP A 309 23.08 -9.85 -17.77
CA ASP A 309 24.50 -9.46 -17.76
C ASP A 309 25.42 -10.64 -17.41
N GLY A 310 26.72 -10.47 -17.62
CA GLY A 310 27.71 -11.54 -17.41
C GLY A 310 27.93 -11.94 -15.95
N SER A 311 27.27 -11.28 -14.99
CA SER A 311 27.34 -11.59 -13.57
C SER A 311 26.07 -12.23 -13.02
N SER A 312 24.99 -12.19 -13.78
CA SER A 312 23.66 -12.62 -13.36
C SER A 312 23.31 -13.99 -13.95
N SER A 313 22.33 -14.67 -13.37
CA SER A 313 21.96 -16.02 -13.82
C SER A 313 20.46 -16.29 -13.80
N TRP A 314 20.02 -17.20 -14.67
CA TRP A 314 18.67 -17.73 -14.67
C TRP A 314 18.72 -19.26 -14.62
N ILE A 315 18.20 -19.82 -13.52
CA ILE A 315 18.04 -21.25 -13.32
C ILE A 315 16.62 -21.61 -13.74
N MET A 316 16.49 -22.15 -14.95
CA MET A 316 15.22 -22.58 -15.51
C MET A 316 14.71 -23.82 -14.79
N THR A 317 13.47 -23.76 -14.28
CA THR A 317 12.84 -24.89 -13.56
C THR A 317 11.72 -25.56 -14.35
N GLY A 318 11.41 -25.06 -15.54
CA GLY A 318 10.37 -25.57 -16.43
C GLY A 318 10.47 -24.95 -17.81
N ASP A 319 9.51 -25.29 -18.67
CA ASP A 319 9.41 -24.70 -20.01
C ASP A 319 9.28 -23.18 -19.91
N SER A 320 9.81 -22.46 -20.90
CA SER A 320 9.82 -21.01 -20.91
C SER A 320 9.77 -20.48 -22.33
N SER A 321 9.14 -19.33 -22.50
CA SER A 321 8.99 -18.64 -23.78
C SER A 321 9.42 -17.18 -23.63
N ILE A 322 10.43 -16.80 -24.41
CA ILE A 322 10.92 -15.43 -24.53
C ILE A 322 11.11 -15.13 -26.02
N ASP A 323 10.64 -13.99 -26.52
CA ASP A 323 10.79 -13.66 -27.94
C ASP A 323 12.24 -13.29 -28.28
N SER A 324 12.89 -12.49 -27.42
CA SER A 324 14.27 -12.04 -27.60
C SER A 324 15.12 -12.25 -26.34
N LEU A 325 16.18 -13.06 -26.46
CA LEU A 325 17.12 -13.32 -25.37
C LEU A 325 18.50 -12.72 -25.69
N ASN A 326 18.99 -11.85 -24.80
CA ASN A 326 20.32 -11.25 -24.89
C ASN A 326 21.18 -11.62 -23.67
N LEU A 327 22.31 -12.28 -23.92
CA LEU A 327 23.28 -12.68 -22.90
C LEU A 327 24.56 -11.85 -23.05
N ALA A 328 24.65 -10.76 -22.27
CA ALA A 328 25.80 -9.87 -22.26
C ALA A 328 26.91 -10.46 -21.38
N GLY A 329 27.45 -11.60 -21.80
CA GLY A 329 28.46 -12.37 -21.05
C GLY A 329 28.86 -13.70 -21.68
N ALA A 330 28.27 -14.09 -22.81
CA ALA A 330 28.75 -15.23 -23.60
C ALA A 330 30.03 -14.84 -24.35
N GLN A 331 31.17 -14.87 -23.66
CA GLN A 331 32.47 -15.14 -24.29
C GLN A 331 32.92 -16.55 -23.96
#